data_AF-A0A7M4AB80-F1
#
_entry.id   AF-A0A7M4AB80-F1
#
_cell.length_a   1.000
_cell.length_b   1.000
_cell.length_c   1.000
_cell.angle_alpha   90.00
_cell.angle_beta   90.00
_cell.angle_gamma   90.00
#
_symmetry.space_group_name_H-M   'P 1'
#
loop_
_entity.id
_entity.type
_entity.pdbx_description
1 polymer ?
#
loop_
_entity_poly.entity_id
_entity_poly.type
_entity_poly.pdbx_seq_one_letter_code
_entity_poly.pdbx_strand_id
1 'polypeptide(L)' 'NLEVQDSAGDKLGNVADFRIDIGSGQITNILVMIETSINPQLLPWPTVNGLLSVPVEEIESVGKVIKLSE' A
#
# COMPACT_ATOMS: atom_id res chain seq x y z
N ASN A 1 -1.11 -0.19 -13.24
CA ASN A 1 -0.86 -0.46 -11.80
C ASN A 1 -2.18 -0.60 -11.09
N LEU A 2 -2.31 -1.58 -10.19
CA LEU A 2 -3.54 -1.77 -9.40
C LEU A 2 -3.77 -0.54 -8.51
N GLU A 3 -5.03 -0.13 -8.39
CA GLU A 3 -5.46 0.92 -7.47
C GLU A 3 -5.48 0.40 -6.04
N VAL A 4 -5.08 1.25 -5.09
CA VAL A 4 -5.18 0.99 -3.65
C VAL A 4 -6.21 1.96 -3.08
N GLN A 5 -7.22 1.42 -2.41
CA GLN A 5 -8.28 2.16 -1.72
C GLN A 5 -8.22 1.92 -0.22
N ASP A 6 -8.57 2.93 0.56
CA ASP A 6 -8.79 2.78 2.00
C ASP A 6 -10.11 2.07 2.32
N SER A 7 -10.42 1.93 3.61
CA SER A 7 -11.64 1.29 4.11
C SER A 7 -12.93 2.06 3.73
N ALA A 8 -12.83 3.37 3.46
CA ALA A 8 -13.94 4.20 2.97
C ALA A 8 -14.13 4.08 1.45
N GLY A 9 -13.19 3.46 0.74
CA GLY A 9 -13.17 3.34 -0.72
C GLY A 9 -12.49 4.52 -1.42
N ASP A 10 -11.89 5.44 -0.67
CA ASP A 10 -11.16 6.57 -1.23
C ASP A 10 -9.81 6.10 -1.79
N LYS A 11 -9.43 6.68 -2.94
CA LYS A 11 -8.20 6.30 -3.62
C LYS A 11 -6.98 6.85 -2.86
N LEU A 12 -6.18 5.94 -2.33
CA LEU A 12 -4.87 6.25 -1.74
C LEU A 12 -3.80 6.45 -2.84
N GLY A 13 -3.84 5.60 -3.88
CA GLY A 13 -2.86 5.64 -4.96
C GLY A 13 -2.81 4.38 -5.80
N ASN A 14 -1.62 4.04 -6.29
CA ASN A 14 -1.40 2.86 -7.13
C ASN A 14 -0.19 2.05 -6.65
N VAL A 15 -0.29 0.72 -6.72
CA VAL A 15 0.84 -0.18 -6.42
C VAL A 15 2.00 0.11 -7.38
N ALA A 16 3.16 0.39 -6.83
CA ALA A 16 4.39 0.59 -7.59
C ALA A 16 5.30 -0.64 -7.51
N ASP A 17 5.38 -1.28 -6.35
CA ASP A 17 6.28 -2.42 -6.11
C ASP A 17 5.85 -3.19 -4.85
N PHE A 18 6.65 -4.17 -4.40
CA PHE A 18 6.45 -4.93 -3.18
C PHE A 18 7.78 -5.35 -2.54
N ARG A 19 7.74 -5.73 -1.26
CA ARG A 19 8.89 -6.32 -0.55
C ARG A 19 8.67 -7.80 -0.30
N ILE A 20 9.75 -8.56 -0.44
CA ILE A 20 9.78 -9.99 -0.14
C ILE A 20 10.80 -10.22 0.97
N ASP A 21 10.43 -10.98 1.99
CA ASP A 21 11.39 -11.59 2.89
C ASP A 21 12.10 -12.75 2.16
N ILE A 22 13.41 -12.62 1.90
CA ILE A 22 14.15 -13.58 1.08
C ILE A 22 14.26 -14.96 1.76
N GLY A 23 14.21 -15.00 3.10
CA GLY A 23 14.28 -16.26 3.86
C GLY A 23 13.05 -17.14 3.67
N SER A 24 11.86 -16.55 3.71
CA SER A 24 10.57 -17.25 3.61
C SER A 24 9.91 -17.18 2.23
N GLY A 25 10.33 -16.24 1.39
CA GLY A 25 9.69 -15.93 0.10
C GLY A 25 8.34 -15.21 0.24
N GLN A 26 7.94 -14.81 1.44
CA GLN A 26 6.67 -14.13 1.69
C GLN A 26 6.76 -12.65 1.33
N ILE A 27 5.70 -12.14 0.72
CA ILE A 27 5.53 -10.69 0.54
C ILE A 27 5.22 -10.08 1.91
N THR A 28 5.97 -9.06 2.30
CA THR A 28 5.79 -8.38 3.61
C THR A 28 5.11 -7.02 3.47
N ASN A 29 5.28 -6.36 2.32
CA ASN A 29 4.71 -5.04 2.08
C ASN A 29 4.38 -4.85 0.60
N ILE A 30 3.38 -4.03 0.33
CA ILE A 30 3.23 -3.36 -0.96
C ILE A 30 3.80 -1.93 -0.85
N LEU A 31 4.42 -1.46 -1.93
CA LEU A 31 4.88 -0.08 -2.06
C LEU A 31 3.90 0.69 -2.94
N VAL A 32 3.31 1.74 -2.38
CA VAL A 32 2.25 2.52 -3.01
C VAL A 32 2.77 3.89 -3.39
N MET A 33 2.58 4.25 -4.66
CA MET A 33 2.71 5.63 -5.11
C MET A 33 1.41 6.34 -4.78
N ILE A 34 1.42 7.17 -3.73
CA ILE A 34 0.23 7.88 -3.25
C ILE A 34 -0.11 9.08 -4.14
N GLU A 35 -1.39 9.45 -4.14
CA GLU A 35 -1.86 10.66 -4.82
C GLU A 35 -1.13 11.91 -4.29
N THR A 36 -0.78 12.82 -5.18
CA THR A 36 -0.01 14.04 -4.83
C THR A 36 -0.73 14.99 -3.87
N SER A 37 -2.05 14.85 -3.75
CA SER A 37 -2.89 15.61 -2.81
C SER A 37 -2.82 15.07 -1.37
N ILE A 38 -2.27 13.87 -1.16
CA ILE A 38 -2.21 13.22 0.15
C ILE A 38 -0.89 13.58 0.83
N ASN A 39 -0.97 14.05 2.08
CA ASN A 39 0.22 14.29 2.89
C ASN A 39 0.68 12.95 3.52
N PRO A 40 1.82 12.37 3.12
CA PRO A 40 2.29 11.09 3.64
C PRO A 40 2.59 11.12 5.14
N GLN A 41 2.85 12.30 5.73
CA GLN A 41 3.13 12.43 7.16
C GLN A 41 1.89 12.22 8.04
N LEU A 42 0.69 12.20 7.45
CA LEU A 42 -0.56 11.93 8.15
C LEU A 42 -0.96 10.45 8.11
N LEU A 43 -0.22 9.63 7.37
CA LEU A 43 -0.50 8.19 7.24
C LEU A 43 0.28 7.40 8.29
N PRO A 44 -0.26 6.25 8.75
CA PRO A 44 0.38 5.46 9.80
C PRO A 44 1.63 4.72 9.31
N TRP A 45 1.82 4.60 7.99
CA TRP A 45 2.89 3.82 7.39
C TRP A 45 4.07 4.68 6.93
N PRO A 46 5.30 4.17 7.02
CA PRO A 46 6.48 4.92 6.61
C PRO A 46 6.55 5.05 5.08
N THR A 47 7.21 6.13 4.64
CA THR A 47 7.61 6.28 3.23
C THR A 47 9.05 5.81 3.04
N VAL A 48 9.31 4.99 2.03
CA VAL A 48 10.66 4.57 1.63
C VAL A 48 10.86 4.84 0.15
N ASN A 49 11.92 5.58 -0.19
CA ASN A 49 12.22 6.01 -1.55
C ASN A 49 11.03 6.73 -2.25
N GLY A 50 10.26 7.51 -1.49
CA GLY A 50 9.09 8.23 -2.00
C GLY A 50 7.82 7.39 -2.16
N LEU A 51 7.84 6.10 -1.79
CA LEU A 51 6.68 5.22 -1.81
C LEU A 51 6.21 4.89 -0.40
N LEU A 52 4.90 4.90 -0.19
CA LEU A 52 4.30 4.48 1.07
C LEU A 52 4.41 2.96 1.21
N SER A 53 4.96 2.48 2.32
CA SER A 53 5.21 1.06 2.56
C SER A 53 4.11 0.45 3.43
N VAL A 54 3.09 -0.13 2.79
CA VAL A 54 1.92 -0.70 3.48
C VAL A 54 2.15 -2.18 3.79
N PRO A 55 2.06 -2.63 5.06
CA PRO A 55 2.13 -4.04 5.45
C PRO A 55 1.02 -4.88 4.79
N VAL A 56 1.29 -6.16 4.52
CA VAL A 56 0.27 -7.05 3.94
C VAL A 56 -0.86 -7.38 4.91
N GLU A 57 -0.62 -7.21 6.21
CA GLU A 57 -1.63 -7.35 7.27
C GLU A 57 -2.73 -6.30 7.18
N GLU A 58 -2.46 -5.17 6.52
CA GLU A 58 -3.43 -4.10 6.28
C GLU A 58 -4.27 -4.34 5.03
N ILE A 59 -4.03 -5.43 4.28
CA ILE A 59 -4.75 -5.72 3.05
C ILE A 59 -5.96 -6.59 3.37
N GLU A 60 -7.16 -6.03 3.19
CA GLU A 60 -8.42 -6.76 3.34
C GLU A 60 -8.65 -7.70 2.15
N SER A 61 -8.43 -7.19 0.92
CA SER A 61 -8.68 -7.97 -0.29
C SER A 61 -7.86 -7.51 -1.48
N VAL A 62 -7.57 -8.46 -2.37
CA VAL A 62 -6.90 -8.24 -3.66
C VAL A 62 -7.85 -8.66 -4.78
N GLY A 63 -8.19 -7.73 -5.66
CA GLY A 63 -9.03 -7.98 -6.82
C GLY A 63 -8.77 -6.98 -7.94
N LYS A 64 -9.83 -6.36 -8.48
CA LYS A 64 -9.69 -5.24 -9.44
C LYS A 64 -9.01 -4.01 -8.79
N VAL A 65 -9.15 -3.91 -7.48
CA VAL A 65 -8.47 -2.95 -6.61
C VAL A 65 -7.89 -3.71 -5.42
N ILE A 66 -6.91 -3.14 -4.74
CA ILE A 66 -6.47 -3.57 -3.41
C ILE A 66 -7.22 -2.72 -2.40
N LYS A 67 -7.91 -3.35 -1.45
CA LYS A 67 -8.58 -2.66 -0.34
C LYS A 67 -7.79 -2.81 0.94
N LEU A 68 -7.66 -1.72 1.68
CA LEU A 68 -7.08 -1.72 3.01
C LEU A 68 -8.16 -2.00 4.07
N SER A 69 -7.76 -2.66 5.16
CA SER A 69 -8.68 -3.17 6.19
C SER A 69 -9.28 -2.09 7.08
N GLU A 70 -8.51 -1.07 7.48
CA GLU A 70 -9.01 0.14 8.18
C GLU A 70 -8.25 1.39 7.73
#